data_AF-A0A8T3LUU0-F1
#
_entry.id   AF-A0A8T3LUU0-F1
#
_cell.length_a   1.000
_cell.length_b   1.000
_cell.length_c   1.000
_cell.angle_alpha   90.00
_cell.angle_beta   90.00
_cell.angle_gamma   90.00
#
_symmetry.space_group_name_H-M   'P 1'
#
loop_
_entity.id
_entity.type
_entity.pdbx_description
1 polymer ?
#
loop_
_entity_poly.entity_id
_entity_poly.type
_entity_poly.pdbx_seq_one_letter_code
_entity_poly.pdbx_strand_id
1 'polypeptide(L)' 'MENRDQEFLAHAIQQARIGRDEGGVPIGGALISDDGTVLAVGHNRRVQQNSAIR' A
#
# COMPACT_ATOMS: atom_id res chain seq x y z
N MET A 1 -13.63 -5.38 17.62
CA MET A 1 -12.58 -4.62 16.94
C MET A 1 -13.10 -3.22 16.73
N GLU A 2 -12.43 -2.23 17.32
CA GLU A 2 -12.68 -0.82 17.00
C GLU A 2 -12.42 -0.61 15.50
N ASN A 3 -13.30 0.11 14.79
CA ASN A 3 -13.12 0.33 13.36
C ASN A 3 -11.94 1.30 13.15
N ARG A 4 -10.76 0.73 12.90
CA ARG A 4 -9.51 1.45 12.62
C ARG A 4 -9.19 1.50 11.12
N ASP A 5 -10.19 1.26 10.27
CA ASP A 5 -10.00 1.18 8.81
C ASP A 5 -9.39 2.47 8.25
N GLN A 6 -9.77 3.63 8.80
CA GLN A 6 -9.19 4.93 8.40
C GLN A 6 -7.70 5.06 8.74
N GLU A 7 -7.27 4.55 9.89
CA GLU A 7 -5.85 4.56 10.30
C GLU A 7 -5.03 3.61 9.41
N PHE A 8 -5.55 2.42 9.14
CA PHE A 8 -4.90 1.45 8.27
C PHE A 8 -4.86 1.91 6.80
N LEU A 9 -5.92 2.60 6.34
CA LEU A 9 -5.96 3.19 5.00
C LEU A 9 -4.85 4.24 4.79
N ALA A 10 -4.44 4.96 5.85
CA ALA A 10 -3.35 5.94 5.74
C ALA A 10 -2.04 5.29 5.26
N HIS A 11 -1.77 4.04 5.66
CA HIS A 11 -0.58 3.28 5.24
C HIS A 11 -0.62 3.00 3.74
N ALA A 12 -1.78 2.56 3.22
CA ALA A 12 -1.98 2.33 1.80
C ALA A 12 -1.89 3.63 0.98
N ILE A 13 -2.45 4.74 1.49
CA ILE A 13 -2.35 6.06 0.83
C ILE A 13 -0.90 6.52 0.74
N GLN A 14 -0.10 6.35 1.79
CA GLN A 14 1.32 6.70 1.76
C GLN A 14 2.06 5.92 0.66
N GLN A 15 1.80 4.63 0.53
CA GLN A 15 2.38 3.80 -0.52
C GLN A 15 1.92 4.23 -1.92
N ALA A 16 0.64 4.54 -2.11
CA ALA A 16 0.12 5.04 -3.38
C ALA A 16 0.81 6.35 -3.82
N ARG A 17 1.14 7.23 -2.86
CA ARG A 17 1.89 8.47 -3.12
C ARG A 17 3.31 8.17 -3.58
N ILE A 18 4.01 7.23 -2.91
CA ILE A 18 5.36 6.80 -3.33
C ILE A 18 5.33 6.27 -4.77
N GLY A 19 4.42 5.33 -5.07
CA GLY A 19 4.30 4.77 -6.42
C GLY A 19 3.99 5.82 -7.49
N ARG A 20 3.18 6.85 -7.18
CA ARG A 20 2.95 7.99 -8.05
C ARG A 20 4.23 8.80 -8.29
N ASP A 21 4.96 9.10 -7.23
CA ASP A 21 6.16 9.95 -7.28
C ASP A 21 7.32 9.23 -8.03
N GLU A 22 7.31 7.89 -8.03
CA GLU A 22 8.18 7.04 -8.87
C GLU A 22 7.69 6.93 -10.34
N GLY A 23 6.58 7.57 -10.72
CA GLY A 23 6.00 7.53 -12.07
C GLY A 23 5.14 6.30 -12.39
N GLY A 24 4.71 5.56 -11.35
CA GLY A 24 3.89 4.36 -11.45
C GLY A 24 2.39 4.64 -11.33
N VAL A 25 1.60 3.56 -11.20
CA VAL A 25 0.15 3.69 -10.93
C VAL A 25 -0.05 3.93 -9.43
N PRO A 26 -0.83 4.94 -9.02
CA PRO A 26 -1.03 5.29 -7.61
C PRO A 26 -1.96 4.31 -6.89
N ILE A 27 -1.49 3.08 -6.66
CA ILE A 27 -2.19 2.05 -5.89
C ILE A 27 -1.25 1.59 -4.77
N GLY A 28 -1.76 1.62 -3.53
CA GLY A 28 -1.07 1.13 -2.35
C GLY A 28 -1.93 0.14 -1.58
N GLY A 29 -1.28 -0.68 -0.77
CA GLY A 29 -1.92 -1.68 0.08
C GLY A 29 -1.21 -1.82 1.42
N ALA A 30 -1.96 -2.25 2.41
CA ALA A 30 -1.47 -2.59 3.75
C ALA A 30 -2.10 -3.92 4.19
N LEU A 31 -1.28 -4.80 4.78
CA LEU A 31 -1.72 -6.06 5.37
C LEU A 31 -1.66 -5.91 6.88
N ILE A 32 -2.81 -6.08 7.53
CA ILE A 32 -3.00 -5.87 8.97
C ILE A 32 -3.47 -7.19 9.59
N SER A 33 -2.85 -7.61 10.69
CA SER A 33 -3.33 -8.74 11.49
C SER A 33 -4.58 -8.38 12.30
N ASP A 34 -5.23 -9.40 12.84
CA ASP A 34 -6.41 -9.26 13.70
C ASP A 34 -6.14 -8.45 14.99
N ASP A 35 -4.92 -8.47 15.52
CA ASP A 35 -4.50 -7.64 16.65
C ASP A 35 -4.23 -6.16 16.27
N GLY A 36 -4.21 -5.84 14.97
CA GLY A 36 -3.91 -4.50 14.43
C GLY A 36 -2.45 -4.26 14.08
N THR A 37 -1.57 -5.26 14.22
CA THR A 37 -0.18 -5.14 13.79
C THR A 37 -0.09 -5.00 12.27
N VAL A 38 0.70 -4.03 11.80
CA VAL A 38 1.00 -3.85 10.37
C VAL A 38 2.03 -4.89 9.96
N LEU A 39 1.62 -5.90 9.19
CA LEU A 39 2.49 -6.98 8.74
C LEU A 39 3.29 -6.59 7.48
N ALA A 40 2.65 -5.86 6.57
CA ALA A 40 3.30 -5.40 5.34
C ALA A 40 2.61 -4.16 4.75
N VAL A 41 3.37 -3.36 4.00
CA VAL A 41 2.87 -2.28 3.15
C VAL A 41 3.55 -2.35 1.79
N GLY A 42 2.88 -1.90 0.73
CA GLY A 42 3.48 -1.83 -0.60
C GLY A 42 2.66 -1.03 -1.59
N HIS A 43 3.25 -0.76 -2.75
CA HIS A 43 2.59 -0.07 -3.87
C HIS A 43 2.78 -0.81 -5.18
N ASN A 44 1.94 -0.47 -6.16
CA ASN A 44 2.07 -1.00 -7.50
C ASN A 44 3.36 -0.50 -8.15
N ARG A 45 4.21 -1.45 -8.57
CA ARG A 45 5.50 -1.18 -9.22
C ARG A 45 5.59 -1.71 -10.65
N ARG A 46 4.44 -1.94 -11.31
CA ARG A 46 4.42 -2.56 -12.65
C ARG A 46 5.22 -1.78 -13.68
N VAL A 47 5.24 -0.46 -13.55
CA VAL A 47 5.95 0.45 -14.47
C VAL A 47 7.45 0.41 -14.17
N GLN A 48 7.81 0.53 -12.89
CA GLN A 48 9.19 0.51 -12.39
C GLN A 48 9.89 -0.81 -12.72
N GLN A 49 9.16 -1.93 -12.62
CA GLN A 49 9.70 -3.28 -12.80
C GLN A 49 9.44 -3.84 -14.19
N ASN A 50 8.74 -3.08 -15.06
CA ASN A 50 8.28 -3.53 -16.37
C ASN A 50 7.69 -4.96 -16.34
N SER A 51 6.84 -5.21 -15.34
CA SER A 51 6.28 -6.53 -15.07
C SER A 51 4.86 -6.40 -14.57
N ALA A 52 3.98 -7.30 -15.01
CA ALA A 52 2.61 -7.32 -14.53
C ALA A 52 2.49 -7.75 -13.05
N ILE A 53 3.49 -8.45 -12.50
CA ILE A 53 3.37 -9.14 -11.20
C ILE A 53 4.61 -9.08 -10.30
N ARG A 54 5.70 -8.46 -10.74
CA ARG A 54 6.94 -8.39 -9.96
C ARG A 54 7.22 -7.00 -9.48
#